data_AF-A0AAU9NK22-F1
#
_entry.id   AF-A0AAU9NK22-F1
#
_cell.length_a   1.000
_cell.length_b   1.000
_cell.length_c   1.000
_cell.angle_alpha   90.00
_cell.angle_beta   90.00
_cell.angle_gamma   90.00
#
_symmetry.space_group_name_H-M   'P 1'
#
loop_
_entity.id
_entity.type
_entity.pdbx_description
1 polymer ?
#
loop_
_entity_poly.entity_id
_entity_poly.type
_entity_poly.pdbx_seq_one_letter_code
_entity_poly.pdbx_strand_id
1 'polypeptide(L)'
;MWKTAMARATGALRSPLQGITSTPFLSHYSSSSKSTSSAVVNSMILRSLKEHYTEVSKMAPPPKVSPPSPFTVVKGALDSGGPVLKRMYGDEEISISVMRMVNILPGLDPAEIDGDDEINQLFLHADISKPGQDFVLHFLCGLYPDALGIHSVSLRHKNETSGLLEVPSKYNGPDFEGLDDRMRDAFHGYIEERGINDALFPFLQAWLYVKDHRSLMHWFKSVGTCVKKTN
;
A
#
# COMPACT_ATOMS: atom_id res chain seq x y z
N MET A 1 9.94 8.81 13.17
CA MET A 1 9.10 8.69 14.40
C MET A 1 7.82 7.86 14.22
N TRP A 2 7.63 7.10 13.12
CA TRP A 2 6.53 6.13 12.98
C TRP A 2 6.89 4.69 13.42
N LYS A 3 8.18 4.40 13.67
CA LYS A 3 8.67 3.03 13.86
C LYS A 3 8.31 2.41 15.24
N THR A 4 8.00 3.21 16.26
CA THR A 4 7.95 2.71 17.65
C THR A 4 6.55 2.37 18.18
N ALA A 5 5.47 2.74 17.47
CA ALA A 5 4.11 2.55 18.00
C ALA A 5 3.54 1.12 17.78
N MET A 6 4.05 0.36 16.81
CA MET A 6 3.49 -0.96 16.44
C MET A 6 4.19 -2.16 17.08
N ALA A 7 5.38 -1.98 17.66
CA ALA A 7 6.24 -3.09 18.12
C ALA A 7 5.90 -3.67 19.50
N ARG A 8 4.87 -3.18 20.22
CA ARG A 8 4.61 -3.57 21.63
C ARG A 8 3.45 -4.54 21.86
N ALA A 9 2.88 -5.15 20.82
CA ALA A 9 1.69 -6.01 20.97
C ALA A 9 1.95 -7.53 20.97
N THR A 10 3.19 -8.00 20.80
CA THR A 10 3.48 -9.45 20.70
C THR A 10 4.69 -9.83 21.54
N GLY A 11 4.47 -10.06 22.83
CA GLY A 11 5.59 -10.40 23.71
C GLY A 11 5.17 -10.74 25.13
N ALA A 12 4.34 -11.77 25.30
CA ALA A 12 4.38 -12.62 26.48
C ALA A 12 3.40 -13.78 26.27
N LEU A 13 3.90 -15.02 26.29
CA LEU A 13 3.32 -16.16 27.01
C LEU A 13 4.03 -17.44 26.59
N ARG A 14 5.07 -17.80 27.36
CA ARG A 14 5.43 -19.20 27.59
C ARG A 14 6.05 -19.29 28.99
N SER A 15 5.33 -19.96 29.89
CA SER A 15 5.89 -20.47 31.14
C SER A 15 5.36 -21.90 31.35
N PRO A 16 6.16 -22.84 31.89
CA PRO A 16 5.74 -24.23 32.07
C PRO A 16 4.98 -24.47 33.38
N LEU A 17 4.12 -25.49 33.36
CA LEU A 17 3.34 -26.03 34.49
C LEU A 17 4.21 -26.56 35.63
N GLN A 18 3.79 -26.33 36.89
CA GLN A 18 3.92 -27.29 38.00
C GLN A 18 2.76 -27.19 39.03
N GLY A 19 2.00 -28.30 39.18
CA GLY A 19 1.74 -29.04 40.42
C GLY A 19 0.99 -28.48 41.66
N ILE A 20 -0.30 -28.89 41.78
CA ILE A 20 -1.07 -29.44 42.94
C ILE A 20 -1.16 -28.70 44.30
N THR A 21 -2.38 -28.31 44.74
CA THR A 21 -3.13 -28.90 45.91
C THR A 21 -4.47 -28.20 46.18
N SER A 22 -5.50 -29.01 46.49
CA SER A 22 -6.89 -28.62 46.77
C SER A 22 -7.13 -28.18 48.21
N THR A 23 -7.93 -27.11 48.41
CA THR A 23 -8.82 -26.97 49.57
C THR A 23 -10.11 -26.24 49.17
N PRO A 24 -11.30 -26.64 49.65
CA PRO A 24 -12.57 -26.07 49.21
C PRO A 24 -13.03 -24.97 50.17
N PHE A 25 -13.32 -23.77 49.66
CA PHE A 25 -14.21 -22.85 50.36
C PHE A 25 -15.09 -22.06 49.40
N LEU A 26 -16.40 -22.28 49.59
CA LEU A 26 -17.52 -21.35 49.44
C LEU A 26 -17.82 -20.79 48.05
N SER A 27 -18.79 -21.45 47.41
CA SER A 27 -19.65 -20.92 46.36
C SER A 27 -20.38 -19.65 46.84
N HIS A 28 -20.05 -18.52 46.21
CA HIS A 28 -20.96 -17.38 46.10
C HIS A 28 -21.35 -17.25 44.62
N TYR A 29 -22.66 -17.33 44.37
CA TYR A 29 -23.25 -17.12 43.06
C TYR A 29 -23.23 -15.63 42.68
N SER A 30 -23.23 -15.38 41.36
CA SER A 30 -23.61 -14.14 40.64
C SER A 30 -22.57 -13.01 40.65
N SER A 31 -22.30 -12.24 39.58
CA SER A 31 -22.81 -12.18 38.21
C SER A 31 -21.86 -11.27 37.38
N SER A 32 -21.77 -11.49 36.07
CA SER A 32 -21.46 -10.44 35.06
C SER A 32 -20.16 -9.60 35.20
N SER A 33 -18.96 -10.21 35.24
CA SER A 33 -17.69 -9.45 35.10
C SER A 33 -17.16 -9.33 33.65
N LYS A 34 -17.79 -10.02 32.69
CA LYS A 34 -17.38 -10.00 31.27
C LYS A 34 -17.65 -8.65 30.59
N SER A 35 -18.66 -7.89 31.08
CA SER A 35 -19.09 -6.62 30.48
C SER A 35 -18.14 -5.46 30.80
N THR A 36 -17.54 -5.47 32.00
CA THR A 36 -16.65 -4.40 32.50
C THR A 36 -15.25 -4.51 31.91
N SER A 37 -14.69 -5.72 31.76
CA SER A 37 -13.37 -5.92 31.17
C SER A 37 -13.32 -5.51 29.69
N SER A 38 -14.34 -5.89 28.91
CA SER A 38 -14.49 -5.45 27.52
C SER A 38 -14.65 -3.92 27.41
N ALA A 39 -15.40 -3.29 28.33
CA ALA A 39 -15.54 -1.83 28.33
C ALA A 39 -14.21 -1.11 28.64
N VAL A 40 -13.42 -1.63 29.58
CA VAL A 40 -12.09 -1.11 29.89
C VAL A 40 -11.17 -1.24 28.68
N VAL A 41 -11.08 -2.42 28.05
CA VAL A 41 -10.25 -2.63 26.85
C VAL A 41 -10.68 -1.71 25.70
N ASN A 42 -11.98 -1.57 25.44
CA ASN A 42 -12.49 -0.67 24.40
C ASN A 42 -12.11 0.79 24.67
N SER A 43 -12.20 1.25 25.93
CA SER A 43 -11.81 2.61 26.30
C SER A 43 -10.30 2.86 26.13
N MET A 44 -9.46 1.86 26.41
CA MET A 44 -8.01 1.94 26.19
C MET A 44 -7.69 2.08 24.71
N ILE A 45 -8.34 1.28 23.85
CA ILE A 45 -8.19 1.37 22.40
C ILE A 45 -8.65 2.74 21.90
N LEU A 46 -9.82 3.21 22.31
CA LEU A 46 -10.36 4.50 21.86
C LEU A 46 -9.49 5.69 22.28
N ARG A 47 -8.91 5.65 23.49
CA ARG A 47 -7.95 6.66 23.95
C ARG A 47 -6.70 6.64 23.07
N SER A 48 -6.12 5.46 22.84
CA SER A 48 -4.94 5.29 21.99
C SER A 48 -5.19 5.76 20.56
N LEU A 49 -6.30 5.36 19.94
CA LEU A 49 -6.70 5.80 18.60
C LEU A 49 -6.82 7.33 18.52
N LYS A 50 -7.41 7.98 19.53
CA LYS A 50 -7.55 9.44 19.56
C LYS A 50 -6.21 10.16 19.69
N GLU A 51 -5.33 9.63 20.53
CA GLU A 51 -3.98 10.16 20.73
C GLU A 51 -3.19 10.13 19.41
N HIS A 52 -3.11 8.96 18.77
CA HIS A 52 -2.44 8.79 17.48
C HIS A 52 -3.10 9.59 16.35
N TYR A 53 -4.43 9.65 16.29
CA TYR A 53 -5.13 10.50 15.33
C TYR A 53 -4.72 11.97 15.46
N THR A 54 -4.64 12.48 16.70
CA THR A 54 -4.27 13.87 16.98
C THR A 54 -2.82 14.16 16.63
N GLU A 55 -1.92 13.20 16.84
CA GLU A 55 -0.53 13.30 16.43
C GLU A 55 -0.40 13.36 14.90
N VAL A 56 -0.97 12.39 14.20
CA VAL A 56 -0.83 12.28 12.74
C VAL A 56 -1.54 13.44 12.02
N SER A 57 -2.69 13.90 12.51
CA SER A 57 -3.43 15.02 11.90
C SER A 57 -2.70 16.37 11.92
N LYS A 58 -1.62 16.52 12.70
CA LYS A 58 -0.79 17.73 12.73
C LYS A 58 0.31 17.72 11.66
N MET A 59 0.46 16.64 10.91
CA MET A 59 1.52 16.53 9.91
C MET A 59 1.28 17.46 8.73
N ALA A 60 2.35 18.12 8.28
CA ALA A 60 2.30 18.99 7.13
C ALA A 60 2.21 18.16 5.84
N PRO A 61 1.29 18.47 4.91
CA PRO A 61 1.25 17.82 3.62
C PRO A 61 2.50 18.18 2.79
N PRO A 62 2.91 17.30 1.85
CA PRO A 62 3.99 17.60 0.94
C PRO A 62 3.64 18.81 0.07
N PRO A 63 4.65 19.47 -0.53
CA PRO A 63 4.42 20.50 -1.54
C PRO A 63 3.46 20.03 -2.62
N LYS A 64 2.63 20.95 -3.12
CA LYS A 64 1.73 20.65 -4.24
C LYS A 64 2.56 20.50 -5.51
N VAL A 65 2.72 19.27 -5.96
CA VAL A 65 3.34 18.92 -7.24
C VAL A 65 2.24 18.59 -8.24
N SER A 66 2.31 19.16 -9.44
CA SER A 66 1.42 18.81 -10.55
C SER A 66 1.92 17.54 -11.25
N PRO A 67 1.03 16.72 -11.83
CA PRO A 67 1.48 15.58 -12.64
C PRO A 67 2.32 16.08 -13.83
N PRO A 68 3.34 15.33 -14.25
CA PRO A 68 4.10 15.66 -15.46
C PRO A 68 3.19 15.70 -16.69
N SER A 69 3.37 16.71 -17.54
CA SER A 69 2.64 16.79 -18.81
C SER A 69 3.02 15.60 -19.70
N PRO A 70 2.05 14.97 -20.40
CA PRO A 70 0.63 15.28 -20.50
C PRO A 70 -0.24 14.26 -19.74
N PHE A 71 0.25 13.74 -18.62
CA PHE A 71 -0.58 12.90 -17.76
C PHE A 71 -1.62 13.72 -17.02
N THR A 72 -2.79 13.10 -16.83
CA THR A 72 -3.89 13.66 -16.06
C THR A 72 -4.22 12.75 -14.88
N VAL A 73 -4.58 13.34 -13.74
CA VAL A 73 -4.99 12.58 -12.55
C VAL A 73 -6.38 12.01 -12.75
N VAL A 74 -6.54 10.71 -12.53
CA VAL A 74 -7.83 10.03 -12.61
C VAL A 74 -8.74 10.52 -11.47
N LYS A 75 -9.97 10.91 -11.82
CA LYS A 75 -10.95 11.41 -10.85
C LYS A 75 -11.27 10.31 -9.82
N GLY A 76 -11.12 10.64 -8.54
CA GLY A 76 -11.37 9.69 -7.45
C GLY A 76 -10.20 8.75 -7.13
N ALA A 77 -9.04 8.91 -7.77
CA ALA A 77 -7.88 8.04 -7.57
C ALA A 77 -7.33 7.99 -6.12
N LEU A 78 -7.61 9.00 -5.30
CA LEU A 78 -7.26 9.00 -3.87
C LEU A 78 -8.10 8.03 -3.06
N ASP A 79 -9.33 7.75 -3.50
CA ASP A 79 -10.30 6.91 -2.80
C ASP A 79 -10.38 5.49 -3.39
N SER A 80 -9.88 5.31 -4.61
CA SER A 80 -9.87 4.02 -5.31
C SER A 80 -8.52 3.31 -5.24
N GLY A 81 -8.53 1.98 -5.35
CA GLY A 81 -7.33 1.16 -5.55
C GLY A 81 -6.83 1.08 -7.00
N GLY A 82 -7.38 1.87 -7.92
CA GLY A 82 -7.08 1.82 -9.35
C GLY A 82 -6.00 2.81 -9.81
N PRO A 83 -5.93 3.08 -11.13
CA PRO A 83 -4.92 3.96 -11.72
C PRO A 83 -5.02 5.39 -11.20
N VAL A 84 -3.86 6.02 -11.04
CA VAL A 84 -3.67 7.38 -10.56
C VAL A 84 -3.51 8.35 -11.71
N LEU A 85 -2.72 7.99 -12.72
CA LEU A 85 -2.49 8.82 -13.89
C LEU A 85 -3.02 8.14 -15.15
N LYS A 86 -3.50 8.96 -16.08
CA LYS A 86 -3.96 8.52 -17.39
C LYS A 86 -3.52 9.49 -18.48
N ARG A 87 -3.16 8.95 -19.64
CA ARG A 87 -2.72 9.69 -20.82
C ARG A 87 -3.19 8.97 -22.09
N MET A 88 -3.42 9.74 -23.16
CA MET A 88 -3.51 9.22 -24.52
C MET A 88 -2.20 9.43 -25.29
N TYR A 89 -1.78 8.43 -26.06
CA TYR A 89 -0.65 8.50 -26.97
C TYR A 89 -1.06 7.90 -28.33
N GLY A 90 -1.42 8.76 -29.28
CA GLY A 90 -2.07 8.29 -30.52
C GLY A 90 -3.40 7.59 -30.23
N ASP A 91 -3.52 6.33 -30.62
CA ASP A 91 -4.66 5.45 -30.32
C ASP A 91 -4.50 4.66 -29.02
N GLU A 92 -3.35 4.78 -28.34
CA GLU A 92 -3.07 4.06 -27.11
C GLU A 92 -3.55 4.84 -25.88
N GLU A 93 -4.20 4.12 -24.96
CA GLU A 93 -4.53 4.60 -23.63
C GLU A 93 -3.53 4.04 -22.63
N ILE A 94 -2.82 4.94 -21.95
CA ILE A 94 -1.83 4.62 -20.91
C ILE A 94 -2.45 4.91 -19.55
N SER A 95 -2.50 3.91 -18.68
CA SER A 95 -2.94 4.02 -17.30
C SER A 95 -1.81 3.63 -16.35
N ILE A 96 -1.56 4.45 -15.33
CA ILE A 96 -0.48 4.25 -14.37
C ILE A 96 -1.08 4.05 -12.99
N SER A 97 -0.76 2.92 -12.37
CA SER A 97 -1.03 2.63 -10.97
C SER A 97 0.29 2.59 -10.20
N VAL A 98 0.29 3.07 -8.96
CA VAL A 98 1.51 3.16 -8.14
C VAL A 98 1.29 2.56 -6.76
N MET A 99 2.30 1.87 -6.24
CA MET A 99 2.32 1.27 -4.91
C MET A 99 3.70 1.36 -4.27
N ARG A 100 3.75 1.36 -2.93
CA ARG A 100 4.98 1.37 -2.15
C ARG A 100 5.37 -0.06 -1.75
N MET A 101 6.66 -0.39 -1.77
CA MET A 101 7.17 -1.74 -1.45
C MET A 101 6.77 -2.24 -0.05
N VAL A 102 6.67 -1.35 0.94
CA VAL A 102 6.26 -1.71 2.31
C VAL A 102 4.84 -2.30 2.41
N ASN A 103 4.00 -2.14 1.39
CA ASN A 103 2.67 -2.77 1.36
C ASN A 103 2.72 -4.26 0.94
N ILE A 104 3.88 -4.76 0.49
CA ILE A 104 4.05 -6.12 -0.06
C ILE A 104 4.70 -7.07 0.96
N LEU A 105 5.45 -6.56 1.96
CA LEU A 105 6.14 -7.38 2.97
C LEU A 105 5.65 -7.05 4.39
N PRO A 106 4.63 -7.77 4.93
CA PRO A 106 4.25 -7.63 6.33
C PRO A 106 5.33 -8.27 7.21
N GLY A 107 6.21 -7.45 7.79
CA GLY A 107 7.20 -7.91 8.78
C GLY A 107 8.61 -7.34 8.62
N LEU A 108 8.90 -6.58 7.56
CA LEU A 108 10.15 -5.84 7.47
C LEU A 108 10.05 -4.59 8.35
N ASP A 109 10.85 -4.50 9.41
CA ASP A 109 10.94 -3.29 10.22
C ASP A 109 11.52 -2.18 9.33
N PRO A 110 10.84 -1.03 9.16
CA PRO A 110 11.41 0.09 8.43
C PRO A 110 12.77 0.55 9.00
N ALA A 111 13.16 0.15 10.21
CA ALA A 111 14.47 0.37 10.83
C ALA A 111 15.57 -0.62 10.39
N GLU A 112 15.20 -1.78 9.85
CA GLU A 112 16.15 -2.77 9.31
C GLU A 112 16.45 -2.56 7.82
N ILE A 113 15.72 -1.64 7.18
CA ILE A 113 16.16 -1.03 5.92
C ILE A 113 17.25 -0.02 6.30
N ASP A 114 18.51 -0.48 6.25
CA ASP A 114 19.69 0.33 6.48
C ASP A 114 19.69 1.54 5.53
N GLY A 115 19.98 2.72 6.08
CA GLY A 115 20.02 3.98 5.34
C GLY A 115 18.93 4.97 5.76
N ASP A 116 19.35 6.22 5.90
CA ASP A 116 18.51 7.42 5.87
C ASP A 116 17.82 7.62 4.48
N ASP A 117 17.94 6.61 3.62
CA ASP A 117 17.23 6.41 2.37
C ASP A 117 15.78 6.06 2.70
N GLU A 118 15.02 7.13 2.94
CA GLU A 118 13.62 7.26 2.56
C GLU A 118 13.25 6.26 1.46
N ILE A 119 12.12 5.55 1.59
CA ILE A 119 11.67 4.52 0.64
C ILE A 119 11.56 5.14 -0.77
N ASN A 120 12.69 5.19 -1.48
CA ASN A 120 12.90 5.94 -2.71
C ASN A 120 12.57 5.08 -3.92
N GLN A 121 12.09 3.85 -3.69
CA GLN A 121 11.60 2.97 -4.72
C GLN A 121 10.07 2.88 -4.66
N LEU A 122 9.44 3.30 -5.75
CA LEU A 122 8.01 3.08 -6.00
C LEU A 122 7.86 1.96 -7.02
N PHE A 123 6.83 1.12 -6.86
CA PHE A 123 6.42 0.19 -7.90
C PHE A 123 5.35 0.83 -8.78
N LEU A 124 5.64 0.86 -10.07
CA LEU A 124 4.81 1.43 -11.10
C LEU A 124 4.23 0.28 -11.94
N HIS A 125 2.91 0.22 -12.02
CA HIS A 125 2.21 -0.61 -12.99
C HIS A 125 1.75 0.31 -14.13
N ALA A 126 2.33 0.12 -15.31
CA ALA A 126 1.95 0.86 -16.51
C ALA A 126 1.20 -0.06 -17.48
N ASP A 127 -0.08 0.23 -17.65
CA ASP A 127 -1.02 -0.48 -18.50
C ASP A 127 -1.20 0.30 -19.80
N ILE A 128 -0.87 -0.33 -20.93
CA ILE A 128 -0.98 0.26 -22.27
C ILE A 128 -2.00 -0.55 -23.06
N SER A 129 -3.10 0.11 -23.43
CA SER A 129 -4.22 -0.53 -24.10
C SER A 129 -4.55 0.14 -25.42
N LYS A 130 -5.01 -0.66 -26.40
CA LYS A 130 -5.49 -0.18 -27.70
C LYS A 130 -6.98 -0.41 -27.89
N PRO A 131 -7.66 0.39 -28.73
CA PRO A 131 -9.02 0.13 -29.15
C PRO A 131 -9.09 -1.21 -29.90
N GLY A 132 -10.17 -1.97 -29.67
CA GLY A 132 -10.41 -3.25 -30.34
C GLY A 132 -9.61 -4.45 -29.81
N GLN A 133 -8.66 -4.24 -28.88
CA GLN A 133 -7.93 -5.33 -28.21
C GLN A 133 -8.61 -5.68 -26.87
N ASP A 134 -8.64 -6.97 -26.53
CA ASP A 134 -9.17 -7.50 -25.27
C ASP A 134 -8.07 -7.68 -24.20
N PHE A 135 -6.82 -7.38 -24.57
CA PHE A 135 -5.65 -7.40 -23.71
C PHE A 135 -5.05 -6.00 -23.54
N VAL A 136 -4.15 -5.91 -22.57
CA VAL A 136 -3.37 -4.75 -22.17
C VAL A 136 -1.92 -5.20 -22.05
N LEU A 137 -0.99 -4.39 -22.58
CA LEU A 137 0.43 -4.57 -22.36
C LEU A 137 0.79 -3.93 -21.03
N HIS A 138 1.22 -4.74 -20.08
CA HIS A 138 1.49 -4.34 -18.71
C HIS A 138 3.00 -4.37 -18.43
N PHE A 139 3.52 -3.24 -17.95
CA PHE A 139 4.89 -3.11 -17.46
C PHE A 139 4.86 -2.97 -15.93
N LEU A 140 5.64 -3.81 -15.24
CA LEU A 140 6.01 -3.58 -13.85
C LEU A 140 7.37 -2.88 -13.83
N CYS A 141 7.43 -1.67 -13.29
CA CYS A 141 8.66 -0.90 -13.20
C CYS A 141 8.99 -0.54 -11.75
N GLY A 142 10.29 -0.52 -11.44
CA GLY A 142 10.85 0.13 -10.26
C GLY A 142 11.17 1.58 -10.61
N LEU A 143 10.61 2.52 -9.87
CA LEU A 143 10.77 3.95 -10.08
C LEU A 143 11.57 4.56 -8.93
N TYR A 144 12.70 5.16 -9.27
CA TYR A 144 13.63 5.87 -8.39
C TYR A 144 13.61 7.38 -8.71
N PRO A 145 14.23 8.24 -7.87
CA PRO A 145 14.28 9.68 -8.12
C PRO A 145 14.99 10.07 -9.42
N ASP A 146 15.93 9.24 -9.88
CA ASP A 146 16.85 9.51 -10.99
C ASP A 146 16.83 8.42 -12.08
N ALA A 147 16.03 7.37 -11.91
CA ALA A 147 16.00 6.24 -12.82
C ALA A 147 14.67 5.48 -12.82
N LEU A 148 14.41 4.77 -13.91
CA LEU A 148 13.29 3.83 -14.05
C LEU A 148 13.81 2.51 -14.60
N GLY A 149 13.59 1.42 -13.86
CA GLY A 149 13.94 0.05 -14.26
C GLY A 149 12.69 -0.77 -14.59
N ILE A 150 12.75 -1.60 -15.63
CA ILE A 150 11.68 -2.55 -15.96
C ILE A 150 11.96 -3.87 -15.24
N HIS A 151 11.00 -4.36 -14.45
CA HIS A 151 11.07 -5.67 -13.80
C HIS A 151 10.43 -6.76 -14.65
N SER A 152 9.29 -6.49 -15.27
CA SER A 152 8.61 -7.47 -16.13
C SER A 152 7.70 -6.81 -17.16
N VAL A 153 7.47 -7.54 -18.25
CA VAL A 153 6.57 -7.16 -19.34
C VAL A 153 5.61 -8.32 -19.56
N SER A 154 4.31 -8.07 -19.43
CA SER A 154 3.29 -9.11 -19.51
C SER A 154 2.05 -8.65 -20.28
N LEU A 155 1.23 -9.60 -20.74
CA LEU A 155 -0.08 -9.33 -21.34
C LEU A 155 -1.17 -9.70 -20.34
N ARG A 156 -2.06 -8.76 -20.04
CA ARG A 156 -3.20 -8.95 -19.12
C ARG A 156 -4.51 -8.78 -19.87
N HIS A 157 -5.53 -9.58 -19.57
CA HIS A 157 -6.86 -9.34 -20.12
C HIS A 157 -7.54 -8.17 -19.44
N LYS A 158 -8.29 -7.37 -20.21
CA LYS A 158 -9.06 -6.22 -19.68
C LYS A 158 -10.07 -6.63 -18.61
N ASN A 159 -10.60 -7.85 -18.68
CA ASN A 159 -11.55 -8.40 -17.70
C ASN A 159 -10.89 -8.86 -16.40
N GLU A 160 -9.57 -9.07 -16.40
CA GLU A 160 -8.76 -9.47 -15.23
C GLU A 160 -8.05 -8.27 -14.59
N THR A 161 -8.30 -7.05 -15.06
CA THR A 161 -7.62 -5.83 -14.58
C THR A 161 -8.28 -5.24 -13.32
N SER A 162 -8.98 -6.06 -12.52
CA SER A 162 -9.80 -5.56 -11.41
C SER A 162 -8.99 -5.27 -10.13
N GLY A 163 -7.71 -5.68 -10.07
CA GLY A 163 -6.84 -5.35 -8.94
C GLY A 163 -5.35 -5.30 -9.29
N LEU A 164 -4.64 -4.35 -8.67
CA LEU A 164 -3.18 -4.22 -8.68
C LEU A 164 -2.45 -5.50 -8.22
N LEU A 165 -3.12 -6.34 -7.41
CA LEU A 165 -2.59 -7.56 -6.79
C LEU A 165 -3.08 -8.86 -7.46
N GLU A 166 -3.83 -8.76 -8.56
CA GLU A 166 -4.34 -9.95 -9.24
C GLU A 166 -3.19 -10.61 -10.03
N VAL A 167 -2.83 -11.83 -9.64
CA VAL A 167 -1.85 -12.65 -10.37
C VAL A 167 -2.49 -13.02 -11.70
N PRO A 168 -1.89 -12.68 -12.86
CA PRO A 168 -2.46 -13.04 -14.14
C PRO A 168 -2.68 -14.54 -14.23
N SER A 169 -3.86 -14.95 -14.70
CA SER A 169 -4.20 -16.37 -14.90
C SER A 169 -3.37 -17.02 -16.01
N LYS A 170 -2.64 -16.21 -16.79
CA LYS A 170 -1.86 -16.57 -17.98
C LYS A 170 -0.38 -16.30 -17.81
N TYR A 171 0.39 -16.75 -18.79
CA TYR A 171 1.84 -16.55 -18.89
C TYR A 171 2.24 -15.09 -18.71
N ASN A 172 3.14 -14.82 -17.77
CA ASN A 172 3.58 -13.49 -17.35
C ASN A 172 4.70 -12.89 -18.22
N GLY A 173 5.01 -13.51 -19.35
CA GLY A 173 6.19 -13.18 -20.14
C GLY A 173 7.45 -13.91 -19.65
N PRO A 174 8.55 -13.81 -20.40
CA PRO A 174 9.85 -14.32 -19.98
C PRO A 174 10.45 -13.46 -18.87
N ASP A 175 11.49 -13.98 -18.21
CA ASP A 175 12.30 -13.18 -17.31
C ASP A 175 12.94 -12.03 -18.09
N PHE A 176 12.72 -10.79 -17.62
CA PHE A 176 13.19 -9.61 -18.34
C PHE A 176 14.71 -9.58 -18.48
N GLU A 177 15.44 -10.06 -17.46
CA GLU A 177 16.90 -10.19 -17.50
C GLU A 177 17.40 -11.21 -18.53
N GLY A 178 16.56 -12.18 -18.91
CA GLY A 178 16.87 -13.18 -19.92
C GLY A 178 16.67 -12.70 -21.37
N LEU A 179 16.11 -11.52 -21.57
CA LEU A 179 15.97 -10.90 -22.90
C LEU A 179 17.30 -10.34 -23.39
N ASP A 180 17.51 -10.34 -24.70
CA ASP A 180 18.70 -9.73 -25.28
C ASP A 180 18.71 -8.20 -25.08
N ASP A 181 19.91 -7.62 -25.02
CA ASP A 181 20.13 -6.21 -24.71
C ASP A 181 19.33 -5.27 -25.63
N ARG A 182 19.25 -5.60 -26.94
CA ARG A 182 18.56 -4.74 -27.90
C ARG A 182 17.06 -4.72 -27.65
N MET A 183 16.49 -5.86 -27.25
CA MET A 183 15.08 -5.94 -26.89
C MET A 183 14.78 -5.18 -25.60
N ARG A 184 15.66 -5.27 -24.59
CA ARG A 184 15.54 -4.51 -23.34
C ARG A 184 15.61 -3.01 -23.58
N ASP A 185 16.60 -2.55 -24.38
CA ASP A 185 16.76 -1.16 -24.77
C ASP A 185 15.53 -0.65 -25.54
N ALA A 186 14.98 -1.46 -26.45
CA ALA A 186 13.77 -1.11 -27.19
C ALA A 186 12.54 -0.96 -26.28
N PHE A 187 12.41 -1.79 -25.24
CA PHE A 187 11.33 -1.63 -24.26
C PHE A 187 11.48 -0.37 -23.42
N HIS A 188 12.71 -0.02 -23.01
CA HIS A 188 12.97 1.24 -22.33
C HIS A 188 12.59 2.44 -23.22
N GLY A 189 13.03 2.46 -24.48
CA GLY A 189 12.62 3.50 -25.43
C GLY A 189 11.11 3.56 -25.65
N TYR A 190 10.44 2.40 -25.73
CA TYR A 190 8.99 2.31 -25.91
C TYR A 190 8.21 2.98 -24.77
N ILE A 191 8.58 2.74 -23.51
CA ILE A 191 7.88 3.36 -22.37
C ILE A 191 8.27 4.84 -22.19
N GLU A 192 9.51 5.20 -22.52
CA GLU A 192 10.01 6.58 -22.42
C GLU A 192 9.31 7.51 -23.42
N GLU A 193 9.10 7.08 -24.67
CA GLU A 193 8.33 7.83 -25.68
C GLU A 193 6.88 8.12 -25.22
N ARG A 194 6.34 7.25 -24.36
CA ARG A 194 5.00 7.38 -23.77
C ARG A 194 4.98 8.28 -22.53
N GLY A 195 6.14 8.77 -22.10
CA GLY A 195 6.34 9.61 -20.93
C GLY A 195 6.44 8.84 -19.62
N ILE A 196 6.68 7.54 -19.67
CA ILE A 196 6.88 6.72 -18.47
C ILE A 196 8.38 6.75 -18.14
N ASN A 197 8.77 7.67 -17.26
CA ASN A 197 10.16 7.90 -16.84
C ASN A 197 10.24 8.40 -15.39
N ASP A 198 11.46 8.68 -14.94
CA ASP A 198 11.82 9.18 -13.60
C ASP A 198 11.13 10.50 -13.23
N ALA A 199 10.76 11.34 -14.20
CA ALA A 199 10.05 12.60 -13.94
C ALA A 199 8.67 12.40 -13.27
N LEU A 200 8.12 11.18 -13.30
CA LEU A 200 6.90 10.81 -12.57
C LEU A 200 7.11 10.76 -11.05
N PHE A 201 8.34 10.52 -10.59
CA PHE A 201 8.65 10.22 -9.20
C PHE A 201 8.21 11.33 -8.22
N PRO A 202 8.55 12.62 -8.41
CA PRO A 202 8.21 13.66 -7.42
C PRO A 202 6.71 13.80 -7.21
N PHE A 203 5.93 13.67 -8.30
CA PHE A 203 4.47 13.70 -8.23
C PHE A 203 3.91 12.47 -7.52
N LEU A 204 4.34 11.26 -7.92
CA LEU A 204 3.81 10.01 -7.38
C LEU A 204 4.17 9.80 -5.91
N GLN A 205 5.36 10.23 -5.47
CA GLN A 205 5.78 10.21 -4.07
C GLN A 205 4.86 11.11 -3.22
N ALA A 206 4.63 12.35 -3.66
CA ALA A 206 3.72 13.28 -2.97
C ALA A 206 2.28 12.78 -2.98
N TRP A 207 1.84 12.18 -4.10
CA TRP A 207 0.51 11.58 -4.22
C TRP A 207 0.28 10.45 -3.23
N LEU A 208 1.22 9.51 -3.15
CA LEU A 208 1.15 8.38 -2.22
C LEU A 208 1.12 8.87 -0.77
N TYR A 209 1.91 9.88 -0.42
CA TYR A 209 1.85 10.46 0.92
C TYR A 209 0.44 10.94 1.27
N VAL A 210 -0.21 11.69 0.37
CA VAL A 210 -1.57 12.20 0.61
C VAL A 210 -2.59 11.06 0.67
N LYS A 211 -2.46 10.06 -0.22
CA LYS A 211 -3.33 8.87 -0.25
C LYS A 211 -3.21 8.05 1.03
N ASP A 212 -1.99 7.74 1.46
CA ASP A 212 -1.70 6.94 2.66
C ASP A 212 -2.18 7.68 3.91
N HIS A 213 -1.89 8.99 4.00
CA HIS A 213 -2.37 9.83 5.10
C HIS A 213 -3.90 9.83 5.19
N ARG A 214 -4.60 10.06 4.07
CA ARG A 214 -6.07 10.03 4.02
C ARG A 214 -6.62 8.66 4.42
N SER A 215 -6.01 7.59 3.92
CA SER A 215 -6.40 6.22 4.22
C SER A 215 -6.24 5.89 5.71
N LEU A 216 -5.14 6.31 6.31
CA LEU A 216 -4.90 6.15 7.75
C LEU A 216 -5.89 6.95 8.60
N MET A 217 -6.19 8.19 8.21
CA MET A 217 -7.21 9.02 8.88
C MET A 217 -8.59 8.38 8.82
N HIS A 218 -8.94 7.80 7.67
CA HIS A 218 -10.18 7.05 7.52
C HIS A 218 -10.18 5.79 8.38
N TRP A 219 -9.07 5.04 8.41
CA TRP A 219 -8.91 3.84 9.22
C TRP A 219 -9.12 4.10 10.72
N PHE A 220 -8.49 5.15 11.28
CA PHE A 220 -8.70 5.51 12.69
C PHE A 220 -10.18 5.75 13.02
N LYS A 221 -10.91 6.42 12.12
CA LYS A 221 -12.33 6.68 12.29
C LYS A 221 -13.15 5.38 12.19
N SER A 222 -12.88 4.54 11.19
CA SER A 222 -13.58 3.26 11.00
C SER A 222 -13.40 2.33 12.20
N VAL A 223 -12.16 2.13 12.65
CA VAL A 223 -11.88 1.30 13.83
C VAL A 223 -12.52 1.89 15.08
N GLY A 224 -12.44 3.21 15.26
CA GLY A 224 -13.09 3.89 16.37
C GLY A 224 -14.61 3.69 16.39
N THR A 225 -15.26 3.67 15.22
CA THR A 225 -16.69 3.36 15.11
C THR A 225 -16.99 1.90 15.43
N CYS A 226 -16.17 0.95 14.97
CA CYS A 226 -16.37 -0.48 15.27
C CYS A 226 -16.17 -0.82 16.76
N VAL A 227 -15.23 -0.16 17.45
CA VAL A 227 -14.91 -0.42 18.87
C VAL A 227 -15.88 0.27 19.83
N LYS A 228 -16.48 1.39 19.41
CA LYS A 228 -17.59 2.00 20.16
C LYS A 228 -18.75 1.01 20.18
N LYS A 229 -19.24 0.66 21.38
CA LYS A 229 -20.47 -0.13 21.49
C LYS A 229 -21.60 0.64 20.82
N THR A 230 -22.26 0.02 19.85
CA THR A 230 -23.60 0.42 19.41
C THR A 230 -24.52 0.15 20.60
N ASN A 231 -25.18 1.18 21.12
CA ASN A 231 -26.29 1.02 22.05
C ASN A 231 -27.49 0.41 21.32
#